data_AF-A0AA87IJ93-F1
#
_entry.id   AF-A0AA87IJ93-F1
#
_cell.length_a   1.000
_cell.length_b   1.000
_cell.length_c   1.000
_cell.angle_alpha   90.00
_cell.angle_beta   90.00
_cell.angle_gamma   90.00
#
_symmetry.space_group_name_H-M   'P 1'
#
loop_
_entity.id
_entity.type
_entity.pdbx_description
1 polymer ?
#
loop_
_entity_poly.entity_id
_entity_poly.type
_entity_poly.pdbx_seq_one_letter_code
_entity_poly.pdbx_strand_id
1 'polypeptide(L)'
;MKDKIGIEANTYKQYGHFKSRVLQPSITELNKKTDLTIDFKEIKKGRSIERIEFTIRHTPEKELQLPKHKEKQKKAKKPSETEQMRVRLNTLADAYQFDTAFFVQLHQGASLIWPDNVEQELEWLIRYVNDEQTVKNPLGFIKSKITSSWEIHEAGGQITFADLQPMKERPTGRQEKLPEWFTSKDKPQEAAKPNPELNKEKDQLLKKLAEKKGQLSKKDTPTS
;
A
#
# COMPACT_ATOMS: atom_id res chain seq x y z
N MET A 1 -53.77 13.04 -22.47
CA MET A 1 -52.53 12.24 -22.35
C MET A 1 -51.42 13.01 -21.65
N LYS A 2 -50.99 14.18 -22.15
CA LYS A 2 -49.91 14.99 -21.54
C LYS A 2 -50.14 15.28 -20.04
N ASP A 3 -51.36 15.70 -19.71
CA ASP A 3 -51.81 15.93 -18.34
C ASP A 3 -51.67 14.69 -17.43
N LYS A 4 -52.02 13.51 -17.95
CA LYS A 4 -51.91 12.23 -17.22
C LYS A 4 -50.47 11.80 -16.91
N ILE A 5 -49.48 12.39 -17.58
CA ILE A 5 -48.05 12.08 -17.41
C ILE A 5 -47.35 13.24 -16.68
N GLY A 6 -48.11 14.22 -16.16
CA GLY A 6 -47.56 15.36 -15.41
C GLY A 6 -46.79 16.36 -16.26
N ILE A 7 -47.03 16.39 -17.57
CA ILE A 7 -46.37 17.34 -18.49
C ILE A 7 -47.25 18.58 -18.60
N GLU A 8 -46.68 19.74 -18.26
CA GLU A 8 -47.35 21.03 -18.40
C GLU A 8 -47.83 21.25 -19.85
N ALA A 9 -49.00 21.87 -20.02
CA ALA A 9 -49.65 22.00 -21.31
C ALA A 9 -48.79 22.70 -22.39
N ASN A 10 -47.80 23.50 -21.97
CA ASN A 10 -46.99 24.35 -22.84
C ASN A 10 -45.62 23.76 -23.22
N THR A 11 -45.15 22.68 -22.58
CA THR A 11 -43.77 22.16 -22.73
C THR A 11 -43.50 21.55 -24.11
N TYR A 12 -44.52 20.96 -24.75
CA TYR A 12 -44.43 20.40 -26.10
C TYR A 12 -45.61 20.84 -26.95
N LYS A 13 -45.57 22.08 -27.45
CA LYS A 13 -46.63 22.66 -28.31
C LYS A 13 -46.90 21.80 -29.55
N GLN A 14 -45.83 21.39 -30.24
CA GLN A 14 -45.94 20.52 -31.42
C GLN A 14 -45.93 19.05 -31.02
N TYR A 15 -46.82 18.26 -31.62
CA TYR A 15 -46.86 16.81 -31.42
C TYR A 15 -45.52 16.13 -31.79
N GLY A 16 -44.83 16.62 -32.83
CA GLY A 16 -43.54 16.08 -33.24
C GLY A 16 -42.48 16.11 -32.12
N HIS A 17 -42.44 17.18 -31.32
CA HIS A 17 -41.53 17.27 -30.17
C HIS A 17 -41.93 16.31 -29.05
N PHE A 18 -43.23 16.16 -28.79
CA PHE A 18 -43.74 15.19 -27.82
C PHE A 18 -43.41 13.75 -28.24
N LYS A 19 -43.54 13.44 -29.53
CA LYS A 19 -43.20 12.13 -30.09
C LYS A 19 -41.73 11.80 -29.91
N SER A 20 -40.84 12.70 -30.33
CA SER A 20 -39.39 12.42 -30.33
C SER A 20 -38.76 12.45 -28.95
N ARG A 21 -39.25 13.30 -28.03
CA ARG A 21 -38.65 13.46 -26.70
C ARG A 21 -39.33 12.67 -25.59
N VAL A 22 -40.57 12.23 -25.78
CA VAL A 22 -41.32 11.52 -24.74
C VAL A 22 -41.74 10.15 -25.24
N LEU A 23 -42.60 10.06 -26.25
CA LEU A 23 -43.19 8.77 -26.65
C LEU A 23 -42.14 7.75 -27.09
N GLN A 24 -41.29 8.13 -28.05
CA GLN A 24 -40.30 7.23 -28.64
C GLN A 24 -39.23 6.77 -27.63
N PRO A 25 -38.60 7.65 -26.82
CA PRO A 25 -37.64 7.20 -25.82
C PRO A 25 -38.31 6.37 -24.72
N SER A 26 -39.50 6.73 -24.25
CA SER A 26 -40.21 5.95 -23.21
C SER A 26 -40.56 4.54 -23.69
N ILE A 27 -41.06 4.40 -24.93
CA ILE A 27 -41.36 3.07 -25.51
C ILE A 27 -40.08 2.25 -25.70
N THR A 28 -39.01 2.88 -26.21
CA THR A 28 -37.71 2.21 -26.40
C THR A 28 -37.14 1.71 -25.07
N GLU A 29 -37.25 2.52 -24.02
CA GLU A 29 -36.78 2.18 -22.68
C GLU A 29 -37.61 1.04 -22.06
N LEU A 30 -38.94 1.11 -22.12
CA LEU A 30 -39.81 0.06 -21.61
C LEU A 30 -39.55 -1.26 -22.35
N ASN A 31 -39.54 -1.26 -23.68
CA ASN A 31 -39.28 -2.46 -24.47
C ASN A 31 -37.89 -3.08 -24.22
N LYS A 32 -36.94 -2.31 -23.68
CA LYS A 32 -35.59 -2.79 -23.33
C LYS A 32 -35.51 -3.30 -21.89
N LYS A 33 -36.20 -2.64 -20.95
CA LYS A 33 -36.08 -2.88 -19.51
C LYS A 33 -37.16 -3.80 -18.94
N THR A 34 -38.24 -4.03 -19.67
CA THR A 34 -39.36 -4.89 -19.25
C THR A 34 -39.60 -6.01 -20.25
N ASP A 35 -40.37 -7.01 -19.81
CA ASP A 35 -40.89 -8.13 -20.58
C ASP A 35 -42.11 -7.74 -21.44
N LEU A 36 -42.44 -6.46 -21.48
CA LEU A 36 -43.50 -5.91 -22.30
C LEU A 36 -42.97 -5.51 -23.67
N THR A 37 -43.79 -5.73 -24.68
CA THR A 37 -43.62 -5.20 -26.03
C THR A 37 -44.75 -4.22 -26.30
N ILE A 38 -44.40 -2.95 -26.32
CA ILE A 38 -45.29 -1.81 -26.46
C ILE A 38 -45.05 -1.20 -27.84
N ASP A 39 -46.12 -1.11 -28.62
CA ASP A 39 -46.19 -0.40 -29.88
C ASP A 39 -47.31 0.64 -29.84
N PHE A 40 -47.26 1.63 -30.73
CA PHE A 40 -48.31 2.64 -30.83
C PHE A 40 -48.64 2.98 -32.27
N LYS A 41 -49.91 3.34 -32.49
CA LYS A 41 -50.43 3.81 -33.77
C LYS A 41 -51.06 5.19 -33.62
N GLU A 42 -50.78 6.07 -34.57
CA GLU A 42 -51.32 7.43 -34.62
C GLU A 42 -52.60 7.46 -35.46
N ILE A 43 -53.70 7.91 -34.86
CA ILE A 43 -54.97 8.11 -35.56
C ILE A 43 -55.08 9.60 -35.92
N LYS A 44 -55.04 9.87 -37.22
CA LYS A 44 -55.08 11.23 -37.77
C LYS A 44 -56.52 11.64 -38.10
N LYS A 45 -56.81 12.92 -37.89
CA LYS A 45 -58.01 13.60 -38.41
C LYS A 45 -57.53 14.78 -39.26
N GLY A 46 -57.53 14.58 -40.57
CA GLY A 46 -56.93 15.51 -41.53
C GLY A 46 -55.41 15.61 -41.35
N ARG A 47 -54.87 16.83 -41.18
CA ARG A 47 -53.43 17.07 -40.98
C ARG A 47 -52.98 16.92 -39.51
N SER A 48 -53.93 16.81 -38.59
CA SER A 48 -53.68 16.75 -37.14
C SER A 48 -53.81 15.32 -36.62
N ILE A 49 -53.05 15.00 -35.57
CA ILE A 49 -53.16 13.71 -34.86
C ILE A 49 -54.12 13.91 -33.70
N GLU A 50 -55.22 13.14 -33.69
CA GLU A 50 -56.27 13.26 -32.68
C GLU A 50 -56.03 12.30 -31.51
N ARG A 51 -55.66 11.05 -31.82
CA ARG A 51 -55.55 9.98 -30.82
C ARG A 51 -54.34 9.09 -31.10
N ILE A 52 -53.90 8.44 -30.03
CA ILE A 52 -52.83 7.44 -30.07
C ILE A 52 -53.41 6.17 -29.46
N GLU A 53 -53.23 5.07 -30.18
CA GLU A 53 -53.62 3.74 -29.75
C GLU A 53 -52.36 2.97 -29.35
N PHE A 54 -52.35 2.38 -28.15
CA PHE A 54 -51.23 1.58 -27.65
C PHE A 54 -51.58 0.10 -27.74
N THR A 55 -50.66 -0.68 -28.31
CA THR A 55 -50.71 -2.14 -28.30
C THR A 55 -49.65 -2.63 -27.33
N ILE A 56 -50.06 -3.30 -26.24
CA ILE A 56 -49.17 -3.84 -25.23
C ILE A 56 -49.29 -5.36 -25.25
N ARG A 57 -48.16 -6.04 -25.42
CA ARG A 57 -48.06 -7.50 -25.40
C ARG A 57 -47.06 -7.93 -24.34
N HIS A 58 -47.33 -9.04 -23.68
CA HIS A 58 -46.40 -9.67 -22.75
C HIS A 58 -45.62 -10.76 -23.48
N THR A 59 -44.29 -10.69 -23.46
CA THR A 59 -43.42 -11.64 -24.15
C THR A 59 -42.46 -12.24 -23.13
N PRO A 60 -42.78 -13.40 -22.53
CA PRO A 60 -42.04 -13.95 -21.38
C PRO A 60 -40.60 -14.38 -21.71
N GLU A 61 -40.27 -14.53 -23.00
CA GLU A 61 -38.98 -15.06 -23.47
C GLU A 61 -37.93 -13.97 -23.75
N LYS A 62 -38.22 -12.71 -23.41
CA LYS A 62 -37.27 -11.62 -23.62
C LYS A 62 -36.25 -11.63 -22.47
N GLU A 63 -35.01 -12.02 -22.77
CA GLU A 63 -33.89 -11.84 -21.85
C GLU A 63 -33.79 -10.35 -21.46
N LEU A 64 -34.22 -10.04 -20.23
CA LEU A 64 -34.15 -8.68 -19.70
C LEU A 64 -32.68 -8.25 -19.69
N GLN A 65 -32.34 -7.25 -20.51
CA GLN A 65 -31.06 -6.57 -20.38
C GLN A 65 -31.12 -5.69 -19.13
N LEU A 66 -30.96 -6.31 -17.95
CA LEU A 66 -30.68 -5.59 -16.73
C LEU A 66 -29.51 -4.64 -17.03
N PRO A 67 -29.63 -3.34 -16.74
CA PRO A 67 -28.48 -2.46 -16.78
C PRO A 67 -27.48 -3.09 -15.82
N LYS A 68 -26.41 -3.68 -16.38
CA LYS A 68 -25.27 -4.14 -15.61
C LYS A 68 -24.84 -2.91 -14.82
N HIS A 69 -25.22 -2.85 -13.54
CA HIS A 69 -24.64 -1.92 -12.61
C HIS A 69 -23.14 -2.04 -12.87
N LYS A 70 -22.47 -0.94 -13.21
CA LYS A 70 -21.02 -0.94 -13.32
C LYS A 70 -20.45 -1.07 -11.90
N GLU A 71 -20.75 -2.16 -11.20
CA GLU A 71 -19.71 -2.82 -10.46
C GLU A 71 -18.60 -3.02 -11.48
N LYS A 72 -17.48 -2.36 -11.22
CA LYS A 72 -16.28 -2.35 -12.05
C LYS A 72 -16.12 -3.75 -12.61
N GLN A 73 -16.49 -3.92 -13.88
CA GLN A 73 -16.29 -5.16 -14.58
C GLN A 73 -14.80 -5.42 -14.44
N LYS A 74 -14.46 -6.42 -13.62
CA LYS A 74 -13.25 -7.21 -13.80
C LYS A 74 -13.40 -7.77 -15.21
N LYS A 75 -13.01 -6.95 -16.19
CA LYS A 75 -12.62 -7.42 -17.51
C LYS A 75 -11.73 -8.62 -17.23
N ALA A 76 -11.96 -9.72 -17.93
CA ALA A 76 -10.95 -10.73 -18.14
C ALA A 76 -9.73 -10.03 -18.78
N LYS A 77 -8.95 -9.35 -17.92
CA LYS A 77 -7.66 -8.80 -18.26
C LYS A 77 -6.75 -10.00 -18.23
N LYS A 78 -5.85 -10.07 -19.21
CA LYS A 78 -4.58 -10.78 -19.08
C LYS A 78 -4.12 -10.69 -17.61
N PRO A 79 -3.63 -11.78 -16.99
CA PRO A 79 -3.24 -11.75 -15.59
C PRO A 79 -2.43 -10.48 -15.36
N SER A 80 -2.89 -9.65 -14.43
CA SER A 80 -2.24 -8.39 -14.07
C SER A 80 -0.74 -8.66 -13.86
N GLU A 81 0.15 -7.73 -14.18
CA GLU A 81 1.60 -7.94 -13.96
C GLU A 81 1.88 -8.43 -12.53
N THR A 82 1.13 -7.90 -11.57
CA THR A 82 1.11 -8.34 -10.17
C THR A 82 0.72 -9.81 -9.97
N GLU A 83 -0.25 -10.31 -10.73
CA GLU A 83 -0.69 -11.72 -10.67
C GLU A 83 0.34 -12.65 -11.32
N GLN A 84 0.98 -12.21 -12.41
CA GLN A 84 2.08 -12.96 -13.03
C GLN A 84 3.28 -13.05 -12.08
N MET A 85 3.62 -11.94 -11.41
CA MET A 85 4.67 -11.90 -10.39
C MET A 85 4.37 -12.85 -9.22
N ARG A 86 3.12 -12.87 -8.72
CA ARG A 86 2.69 -13.80 -7.67
C ARG A 86 2.93 -15.25 -8.06
N VAL A 87 2.58 -15.63 -9.29
CA VAL A 87 2.79 -17.00 -9.79
C VAL A 87 4.28 -17.33 -9.83
N ARG A 88 5.14 -16.44 -10.35
CA ARG A 88 6.60 -16.64 -10.37
C ARG A 88 7.18 -16.81 -8.95
N LEU A 89 6.81 -15.94 -8.03
CA LEU A 89 7.29 -16.01 -6.65
C LEU A 89 6.76 -17.26 -5.92
N ASN A 90 5.54 -17.71 -6.22
CA ASN A 90 5.02 -18.99 -5.71
C ASN A 90 5.77 -20.20 -6.27
N THR A 91 6.30 -20.16 -7.50
CA THR A 91 7.12 -21.26 -8.03
C THR A 91 8.49 -21.36 -7.37
N LEU A 92 8.96 -20.26 -6.75
CA LEU A 92 10.21 -20.24 -5.99
C LEU A 92 10.04 -20.68 -4.54
N ALA A 93 8.82 -20.64 -4.00
CA ALA A 93 8.54 -21.03 -2.62
C ALA A 93 8.34 -22.55 -2.53
N ASP A 94 9.03 -23.21 -1.58
CA ASP A 94 8.98 -24.67 -1.49
C ASP A 94 7.72 -25.16 -0.76
N ALA A 95 7.45 -24.63 0.43
CA ALA A 95 6.43 -25.16 1.35
C ALA A 95 5.22 -24.24 1.57
N TYR A 96 5.17 -23.08 0.89
CA TYR A 96 4.13 -22.07 1.09
C TYR A 96 3.74 -21.36 -0.19
N GLN A 97 2.56 -20.74 -0.19
CA GLN A 97 2.01 -20.03 -1.33
C GLN A 97 1.38 -18.71 -0.89
N PHE A 98 1.60 -17.67 -1.67
CA PHE A 98 0.97 -16.37 -1.50
C PHE A 98 -0.47 -16.40 -2.03
N ASP A 99 -1.43 -16.21 -1.13
CA ASP A 99 -2.81 -15.92 -1.52
C ASP A 99 -2.92 -14.59 -2.27
N THR A 100 -3.92 -14.44 -3.13
CA THR A 100 -4.12 -13.26 -3.97
C THR A 100 -4.29 -12.01 -3.12
N ALA A 101 -5.11 -12.06 -2.07
CA ALA A 101 -5.36 -10.89 -1.23
C ALA A 101 -4.10 -10.51 -0.44
N PHE A 102 -3.41 -11.51 0.10
CA PHE A 102 -2.16 -11.31 0.84
C PHE A 102 -1.07 -10.70 -0.05
N PHE A 103 -0.87 -11.25 -1.26
CA PHE A 103 0.15 -10.77 -2.18
C PHE A 103 -0.09 -9.32 -2.62
N VAL A 104 -1.34 -8.92 -2.82
CA VAL A 104 -1.66 -7.52 -3.16
C VAL A 104 -1.24 -6.57 -2.05
N GLN A 105 -1.51 -6.90 -0.79
CA GLN A 105 -1.08 -6.09 0.36
C GLN A 105 0.44 -6.04 0.48
N LEU A 106 1.07 -7.21 0.31
CA LEU A 106 2.52 -7.37 0.35
C LEU A 106 3.22 -6.52 -0.72
N HIS A 107 2.80 -6.65 -1.97
CA HIS A 107 3.35 -5.92 -3.11
C HIS A 107 3.15 -4.41 -2.95
N GLN A 108 2.00 -3.97 -2.43
CA GLN A 108 1.77 -2.54 -2.15
C GLN A 108 2.77 -2.01 -1.12
N GLY A 109 2.99 -2.72 -0.02
CA GLY A 109 3.98 -2.34 1.00
C GLY A 109 5.40 -2.33 0.43
N ALA A 110 5.80 -3.39 -0.28
CA ALA A 110 7.12 -3.48 -0.87
C ALA A 110 7.36 -2.43 -1.98
N SER A 111 6.35 -2.14 -2.79
CA SER A 111 6.43 -1.12 -3.86
C SER A 111 6.59 0.31 -3.34
N LEU A 112 6.18 0.59 -2.10
CA LEU A 112 6.44 1.88 -1.46
C LEU A 112 7.89 2.03 -1.02
N ILE A 113 8.56 0.92 -0.71
CA ILE A 113 9.95 0.89 -0.24
C ILE A 113 10.92 0.77 -1.44
N TRP A 114 10.61 -0.10 -2.40
CA TRP A 114 11.47 -0.45 -3.54
C TRP A 114 10.72 -0.37 -4.87
N PRO A 115 10.36 0.82 -5.37
CA PRO A 115 9.53 0.96 -6.56
C PRO A 115 10.09 0.26 -7.81
N ASP A 116 11.41 0.25 -7.98
CA ASP A 116 12.06 -0.28 -9.20
C ASP A 116 12.43 -1.77 -9.10
N ASN A 117 12.60 -2.31 -7.88
CA ASN A 117 13.23 -3.63 -7.66
C ASN A 117 12.41 -4.59 -6.78
N VAL A 118 11.10 -4.37 -6.63
CA VAL A 118 10.21 -5.17 -5.76
C VAL A 118 10.37 -6.69 -5.97
N GLU A 119 10.39 -7.16 -7.23
CA GLU A 119 10.44 -8.59 -7.55
C GLU A 119 11.71 -9.24 -7.01
N GLN A 120 12.86 -8.57 -7.17
CA GLN A 120 14.15 -9.08 -6.70
C GLN A 120 14.25 -9.11 -5.18
N GLU A 121 13.78 -8.06 -4.51
CA GLU A 121 13.77 -7.98 -3.05
C GLU A 121 12.89 -9.08 -2.43
N LEU A 122 11.71 -9.32 -3.01
CA LEU A 122 10.84 -10.42 -2.59
C LEU A 122 11.46 -11.79 -2.91
N GLU A 123 12.15 -11.94 -4.03
CA GLU A 123 12.86 -13.17 -4.38
C GLU A 123 13.98 -13.50 -3.38
N TRP A 124 14.82 -12.53 -2.99
CA TRP A 124 15.85 -12.73 -1.97
C TRP A 124 15.24 -13.15 -0.64
N LEU A 125 14.14 -12.51 -0.25
CA LEU A 125 13.45 -12.86 0.97
C LEU A 125 12.86 -14.28 0.93
N ILE A 126 12.30 -14.72 -0.20
CA ILE A 126 11.80 -16.09 -0.38
C ILE A 126 12.92 -17.11 -0.28
N ARG A 127 14.05 -16.87 -0.96
CA ARG A 127 15.22 -17.75 -0.89
C ARG A 127 15.73 -17.89 0.54
N TYR A 128 15.83 -16.77 1.26
CA TYR A 128 16.22 -16.77 2.67
C TYR A 128 15.25 -17.59 3.54
N VAL A 129 13.93 -17.47 3.31
CA VAL A 129 12.92 -18.22 4.07
C VAL A 129 12.93 -19.72 3.75
N ASN A 130 13.20 -20.10 2.51
CA ASN A 130 13.35 -21.51 2.13
C ASN A 130 14.60 -22.13 2.77
N ASP A 131 15.70 -21.38 2.85
CA ASP A 131 16.93 -21.82 3.52
C ASP A 131 16.73 -21.92 5.04
N GLU A 132 15.98 -20.99 5.64
CA GLU A 132 15.63 -21.01 7.06
C GLU A 132 14.34 -21.79 7.34
N GLN A 133 14.38 -23.12 7.21
CA GLN A 133 13.29 -24.03 7.62
C GLN A 133 12.95 -23.98 9.13
N THR A 134 13.62 -23.14 9.93
CA THR A 134 13.30 -22.92 11.36
C THR A 134 11.98 -22.15 11.55
N VAL A 135 11.51 -21.45 10.52
CA VAL A 135 10.31 -20.62 10.57
C VAL A 135 9.05 -21.47 10.39
N LYS A 136 8.30 -21.68 11.48
CA LYS A 136 7.01 -22.42 11.44
C LYS A 136 5.95 -21.76 10.53
N ASN A 137 6.01 -20.44 10.33
CA ASN A 137 5.08 -19.69 9.48
C ASN A 137 5.83 -18.72 8.54
N PRO A 138 6.18 -19.16 7.31
CA PRO A 138 6.97 -18.38 6.37
C PRO A 138 6.26 -17.09 5.92
N LEU A 139 4.95 -17.14 5.67
CA LEU A 139 4.16 -15.98 5.24
C LEU A 139 4.15 -14.87 6.31
N GLY A 140 4.02 -15.26 7.58
CA GLY A 140 4.05 -14.33 8.71
C GLY A 140 5.41 -13.64 8.85
N PHE A 141 6.49 -14.39 8.68
CA PHE A 141 7.85 -13.86 8.72
C PHE A 141 8.09 -12.85 7.60
N ILE A 142 7.69 -13.20 6.37
CA ILE A 142 7.80 -12.31 5.20
C ILE A 142 7.06 -11.00 5.44
N LYS A 143 5.83 -11.05 5.95
CA LYS A 143 5.07 -9.85 6.32
C LYS A 143 5.81 -9.02 7.36
N SER A 144 6.30 -9.65 8.43
CA SER A 144 7.04 -8.97 9.49
C SER A 144 8.28 -8.25 8.97
N LYS A 145 9.04 -8.88 8.06
CA LYS A 145 10.24 -8.27 7.47
C LYS A 145 9.89 -7.02 6.67
N ILE A 146 8.84 -7.07 5.84
CA ILE A 146 8.39 -5.89 5.09
C ILE A 146 7.90 -4.78 6.03
N THR A 147 7.22 -5.12 7.12
CA THR A 147 6.80 -4.13 8.13
C THR A 147 8.01 -3.47 8.81
N SER A 148 9.00 -4.24 9.26
CA SER A 148 10.24 -3.67 9.84
C SER A 148 11.02 -2.84 8.82
N SER A 149 11.03 -3.27 7.56
CA SER A 149 11.62 -2.52 6.46
C SER A 149 10.94 -1.16 6.28
N TRP A 150 9.62 -1.10 6.38
CA TRP A 150 8.87 0.15 6.30
C TRP A 150 9.27 1.14 7.40
N GLU A 151 9.45 0.69 8.64
CA GLU A 151 9.91 1.52 9.75
C GLU A 151 11.29 2.16 9.48
N ILE A 152 12.21 1.39 8.89
CA ILE A 152 13.55 1.89 8.54
C ILE A 152 13.47 2.90 7.39
N HIS A 153 12.61 2.65 6.40
CA HIS A 153 12.37 3.57 5.30
C HIS A 153 11.72 4.89 5.79
N GLU A 154 10.77 4.84 6.71
CA GLU A 154 10.20 6.05 7.34
C GLU A 154 11.25 6.85 8.11
N ALA A 155 12.23 6.17 8.74
CA ALA A 155 13.37 6.81 9.37
C ALA A 155 14.40 7.38 8.35
N GLY A 156 14.14 7.26 7.04
CA GLY A 156 15.00 7.73 5.96
C GLY A 156 16.19 6.80 5.65
N GLY A 157 16.17 5.58 6.17
CA GLY A 157 17.20 4.57 5.91
C GLY A 157 16.99 3.87 4.57
N GLN A 158 18.09 3.57 3.89
CA GLN A 158 18.09 2.64 2.76
C GLN A 158 18.25 1.21 3.27
N ILE A 159 17.44 0.31 2.74
CA ILE A 159 17.40 -1.10 3.12
C ILE A 159 17.31 -1.95 1.87
N THR A 160 17.90 -3.14 1.93
CA THR A 160 17.82 -4.17 0.89
C THR A 160 17.91 -5.53 1.56
N PHE A 161 17.26 -6.53 0.99
CA PHE A 161 17.32 -7.92 1.43
C PHE A 161 18.49 -8.70 0.81
N ALA A 162 19.30 -8.08 -0.06
CA ALA A 162 20.49 -8.69 -0.65
C ALA A 162 21.45 -9.26 0.41
N ASP A 163 21.57 -8.58 1.55
CA ASP A 163 22.50 -8.90 2.62
C ASP A 163 21.97 -9.97 3.59
N LEU A 164 20.77 -10.51 3.36
CA LEU A 164 20.23 -11.60 4.17
C LEU A 164 20.99 -12.90 3.89
N GLN A 165 22.05 -13.15 4.66
CA GLN A 165 22.74 -14.44 4.66
C GLN A 165 21.90 -15.48 5.42
N PRO A 166 21.68 -16.69 4.88
CA PRO A 166 21.02 -17.76 5.64
C PRO A 166 21.84 -18.01 6.90
N MET A 167 21.17 -18.02 8.04
CA MET A 167 21.81 -18.29 9.33
C MET A 167 22.17 -19.76 9.38
N LYS A 168 23.25 -20.15 8.68
CA LYS A 168 24.00 -21.37 9.01
C LYS A 168 24.21 -21.28 10.50
N GLU A 169 23.68 -22.27 11.22
CA GLU A 169 23.68 -22.40 12.67
C GLU A 169 24.84 -21.58 13.23
N ARG A 170 24.55 -20.58 14.08
CA ARG A 170 25.62 -19.93 14.83
C ARG A 170 26.48 -21.09 15.33
N PRO A 171 27.80 -21.14 15.06
CA PRO A 171 28.61 -22.07 15.82
C PRO A 171 28.29 -21.71 17.27
N THR A 172 27.58 -22.60 17.96
CA THR A 172 27.24 -22.51 19.39
C THR A 172 28.54 -22.71 20.14
N GLY A 173 29.40 -21.70 19.97
CA GLY A 173 30.83 -21.73 20.10
C GLY A 173 31.44 -20.34 19.92
N ARG A 174 30.62 -19.28 19.78
CA ARG A 174 31.08 -17.96 20.19
C ARG A 174 31.12 -17.94 21.72
N GLN A 175 32.29 -18.25 22.29
CA GLN A 175 32.57 -17.87 23.67
C GLN A 175 32.52 -16.34 23.73
N GLU A 176 31.49 -15.80 24.37
CA GLU A 176 31.50 -14.40 24.77
C GLU A 176 32.62 -14.23 25.81
N LYS A 177 33.76 -13.70 25.38
CA LYS A 177 34.76 -13.21 26.30
C LYS A 177 34.19 -11.94 26.91
N LEU A 178 33.52 -12.09 28.04
CA LEU A 178 33.13 -10.96 28.86
C LEU A 178 34.39 -10.14 29.16
N PRO A 179 34.41 -8.83 28.90
CA PRO A 179 35.51 -7.98 29.30
C PRO A 179 35.74 -8.11 30.81
N GLU A 180 36.99 -8.13 31.27
CA GLU A 180 37.36 -8.27 32.69
C GLU A 180 36.64 -7.27 33.62
N TRP A 181 36.21 -6.12 33.11
CA TRP A 181 35.48 -5.10 33.87
C TRP A 181 34.01 -5.47 34.13
N PHE A 182 33.44 -6.41 33.37
CA PHE A 182 32.05 -6.88 33.50
C PHE A 182 31.88 -7.83 34.70
N THR A 183 32.91 -8.59 35.03
CA THR A 183 32.96 -9.53 36.16
C THR A 183 33.55 -8.92 37.44
N SER A 184 34.20 -7.76 37.36
CA SER A 184 34.99 -7.21 38.47
C SER A 184 34.35 -6.01 39.18
N LYS A 185 33.04 -6.04 39.44
CA LYS A 185 32.39 -4.99 40.24
C LYS A 185 32.69 -5.06 41.74
N ASP A 186 33.21 -6.19 42.24
CA ASP A 186 33.40 -6.42 43.68
C ASP A 186 34.85 -6.72 44.10
N LYS A 187 35.86 -6.28 43.33
CA LYS A 187 37.26 -6.26 43.82
C LYS A 187 37.74 -4.82 43.96
N PRO A 188 38.15 -4.37 45.17
CA PRO A 188 38.82 -3.09 45.31
C PRO A 188 40.07 -3.10 44.43
N GLN A 189 40.16 -2.17 43.46
CA GLN A 189 41.36 -2.05 42.65
C GLN A 189 42.51 -1.62 43.56
N GLU A 190 43.55 -2.45 43.63
CA GLU A 190 44.82 -2.09 44.24
C GLU A 190 45.45 -0.97 43.41
N ALA A 191 45.65 0.20 44.02
CA ALA A 191 46.12 1.39 43.34
C ALA A 191 47.44 1.10 42.61
N ALA A 192 47.44 1.24 41.28
CA ALA A 192 48.64 1.09 40.48
C ALA A 192 49.74 2.03 40.99
N LYS A 193 50.95 1.50 41.17
CA LYS A 193 52.11 2.23 41.73
C LYS A 193 52.32 3.54 40.94
N PRO A 194 52.65 4.66 41.62
CA PRO A 194 52.76 5.96 40.99
C PRO A 194 53.83 5.95 39.90
N ASN A 195 53.41 6.19 38.65
CA ASN A 195 54.33 6.41 37.53
C ASN A 195 54.93 7.82 37.67
N PRO A 196 56.24 7.96 37.96
CA PRO A 196 56.86 9.26 38.23
C PRO A 196 56.85 10.20 37.02
N GLU A 197 56.73 9.67 35.80
CA GLU A 197 56.60 10.50 34.59
C GLU A 197 55.22 11.14 34.49
N LEU A 198 54.16 10.39 34.79
CA LEU A 198 52.79 10.88 34.75
C LEU A 198 52.53 11.98 35.80
N ASN A 199 53.18 11.89 36.97
CA ASN A 199 53.11 12.93 37.99
C ASN A 199 53.79 14.23 37.53
N LYS A 200 54.94 14.13 36.85
CA LYS A 200 55.62 15.30 36.27
C LYS A 200 54.77 15.96 35.19
N GLU A 201 54.11 15.20 34.33
CA GLU A 201 53.19 15.76 33.32
C GLU A 201 51.99 16.46 33.97
N LYS A 202 51.41 15.84 35.01
CA LYS A 202 50.30 16.41 35.76
C LYS A 202 50.68 17.74 36.44
N ASP A 203 51.87 17.82 37.03
CA ASP A 203 52.36 19.05 37.67
C ASP A 203 52.64 20.16 36.64
N GLN A 204 53.14 19.81 35.45
CA GLN A 204 53.31 20.76 34.35
C GLN A 204 51.97 21.30 33.84
N LEU A 205 50.97 20.43 33.72
CA LEU A 205 49.61 20.84 33.34
C LEU A 205 48.98 21.76 34.38
N LEU A 206 49.16 21.46 35.67
CA LEU A 206 48.65 22.30 36.76
C LEU A 206 49.31 23.68 36.75
N LYS A 207 50.63 23.77 36.51
CA LYS A 207 51.32 25.07 36.34
C LYS A 207 50.79 25.87 35.16
N LYS A 208 50.62 25.23 33.99
CA LYS A 208 50.04 25.89 32.80
C LYS A 208 48.62 26.40 33.06
N LEU A 209 47.80 25.63 33.77
CA LEU A 209 46.45 26.03 34.13
C LEU A 209 46.44 27.20 35.12
N ALA A 210 47.35 27.22 36.10
CA ALA A 210 47.48 28.31 37.06
C ALA A 210 47.93 29.62 36.39
N GLU A 211 48.91 29.55 35.47
CA GLU A 211 49.37 30.70 34.67
C GLU A 211 48.25 31.24 33.78
N LYS A 212 47.49 30.35 33.12
CA LYS A 212 46.34 30.73 32.29
C LYS A 212 45.24 31.38 33.12
N LYS A 213 44.98 30.88 34.34
CA LYS A 213 43.98 31.47 35.26
C LYS A 213 44.42 32.85 35.79
N GLY A 214 45.72 33.05 36.06
CA GLY A 214 46.28 34.35 36.45
C GLY A 214 46.34 35.38 35.32
N GLN A 215 46.48 34.94 34.06
CA GLN A 215 46.36 35.82 32.89
C GLN A 215 44.92 36.25 32.62
N LEU A 216 43.94 35.38 32.89
CA LEU A 216 42.52 35.77 32.85
C LEU A 216 42.21 36.85 33.90
N SER A 217 42.68 36.70 35.15
CA SER A 217 42.36 37.67 36.21
C SER A 217 43.04 39.04 36.06
N LYS A 218 44.14 39.15 35.29
CA LYS A 218 44.83 40.44 35.02
C LYS A 218 44.27 41.19 33.82
N LYS A 219 43.44 40.54 32.98
CA LYS A 219 42.77 41.18 31.83
C LYS A 219 41.46 41.87 32.22
N ASP A 220 40.91 41.52 33.38
CA ASP A 220 39.60 41.98 33.86
C ASP A 220 39.68 43.13 34.89
N THR A 221 40.85 43.76 35.11
CA THR A 221 40.96 45.02 35.87
C THR A 221 41.04 46.22 34.92
N PRO A 222 40.00 47.06 34.81
CA PRO A 222 40.02 48.27 33.98
C PRO A 222 40.87 49.38 34.62
N THR A 223 41.79 49.95 33.85
CA THR A 223 42.47 51.22 34.16
C THR A 223 41.43 52.33 34.23
N SER A 224 41.25 52.92 35.43
CA SER A 224 40.78 54.30 35.60
C SER A 224 41.97 55.24 35.65
#